data_AF-A0AAW1HK25-F1
#
_entry.id   AF-A0AAW1HK25-F1
#
_cell.length_a   1.000
_cell.length_b   1.000
_cell.length_c   1.000
_cell.angle_alpha   90.00
_cell.angle_beta   90.00
_cell.angle_gamma   90.00
#
_symmetry.space_group_name_H-M   'P 1'
#
loop_
_entity.id
_entity.type
_entity.pdbx_description
1 polymer ?
#
loop_
_entity_poly.entity_id
_entity_poly.type
_entity_poly.pdbx_seq_one_letter_code
_entity_poly.pdbx_strand_id
1 'polypeptide(L)'
;MNQRYKYFEYGTSDECQVLQMPYKTGEFSDDDEDSPKCFSMYVFLPLEKNGLPNLLEKMMIDPNSFIDKFKFKSAKIARLSIPRFNFESDINLKEAMKQLGLTLPFEENCRDFSGIIDVSAYPVYVSDIYQKCRIETNEQGTEAVAVTRFGLMCGAAPPSARPPPPINFVADHPFLFMIREEISGAILFVGTMINPK
;
A
#
# COMPACT_ATOMS: atom_id res chain seq x y z
N MET A 1 -26.35 6.29 -21.89
CA MET A 1 -25.40 7.17 -21.19
C MET A 1 -24.07 6.42 -21.11
N ASN A 2 -23.10 6.80 -21.92
CA ASN A 2 -21.90 6.00 -22.20
C ASN A 2 -20.92 6.00 -21.02
N GLN A 3 -20.87 4.93 -20.23
CA GLN A 3 -19.80 4.73 -19.25
C GLN A 3 -18.48 4.47 -20.00
N ARG A 4 -17.56 5.43 -19.94
CA ARG A 4 -16.16 5.26 -20.38
C ARG A 4 -15.49 4.33 -19.39
N TYR A 5 -15.14 3.13 -19.84
CA TYR A 5 -14.32 2.19 -19.09
C TYR A 5 -12.91 2.75 -18.89
N LYS A 6 -12.35 2.61 -17.68
CA LYS A 6 -10.96 2.91 -17.37
C LYS A 6 -10.18 1.60 -17.22
N TYR A 7 -8.90 1.59 -17.64
CA TYR A 7 -8.00 0.46 -17.47
C TYR A 7 -7.15 0.67 -16.21
N PHE A 8 -6.93 -0.39 -15.45
CA PHE A 8 -6.11 -0.39 -14.25
C PHE A 8 -5.22 -1.63 -14.22
N GLU A 9 -4.09 -1.53 -13.52
CA GLU A 9 -3.31 -2.71 -13.16
C GLU A 9 -4.07 -3.51 -12.11
N TYR A 10 -4.36 -4.76 -12.43
CA TYR A 10 -5.23 -5.64 -11.65
C TYR A 10 -4.58 -7.01 -11.47
N GLY A 11 -4.56 -7.49 -10.23
CA GLY A 11 -4.17 -8.83 -9.83
C GLY A 11 -5.32 -9.59 -9.19
N THR A 12 -5.25 -10.92 -9.19
CA THR A 12 -6.20 -11.78 -8.49
C THR A 12 -5.49 -13.02 -7.98
N SER A 13 -5.95 -13.52 -6.84
CA SER A 13 -5.64 -14.84 -6.29
C SER A 13 -6.94 -15.60 -6.01
N ASP A 14 -6.83 -16.78 -5.41
CA ASP A 14 -7.98 -17.57 -4.94
C ASP A 14 -8.70 -16.93 -3.73
N GLU A 15 -8.15 -15.87 -3.15
CA GLU A 15 -8.66 -15.27 -1.90
C GLU A 15 -8.95 -13.78 -1.99
N CYS A 16 -8.30 -13.05 -2.89
CA CYS A 16 -8.53 -11.62 -3.04
C CYS A 16 -8.30 -11.11 -4.46
N GLN A 17 -8.92 -9.97 -4.73
CA GLN A 17 -8.64 -9.12 -5.87
C GLN A 17 -7.70 -8.01 -5.43
N VAL A 18 -6.82 -7.55 -6.32
CA VAL A 18 -5.90 -6.45 -6.03
C VAL A 18 -5.95 -5.42 -7.14
N LEU A 19 -6.15 -4.17 -6.76
CA LEU A 19 -6.05 -3.03 -7.66
C LEU A 19 -4.77 -2.24 -7.33
N GLN A 20 -3.94 -1.97 -8.34
CA GLN A 20 -2.80 -1.07 -8.22
C GLN A 20 -3.17 0.30 -8.80
N MET A 21 -2.91 1.35 -8.03
CA MET A 21 -3.21 2.74 -8.35
C MET A 21 -1.93 3.57 -8.19
N PRO A 22 -1.17 3.81 -9.28
CA PRO A 22 0.03 4.63 -9.23
C PRO A 22 -0.29 6.08 -8.83
N TYR A 23 0.59 6.71 -8.07
CA TYR A 23 0.58 8.14 -7.80
C TYR A 23 1.29 8.91 -8.91
N LYS A 24 0.97 10.21 -9.04
CA LYS A 24 1.76 11.09 -9.90
C LYS A 24 3.13 11.32 -9.27
N THR A 25 4.17 10.91 -9.95
CA THR A 25 5.52 11.38 -9.68
C THR A 25 5.66 12.79 -10.28
N GLY A 26 6.16 13.75 -9.51
CA GLY A 26 6.44 15.10 -10.01
C GLY A 26 7.56 15.09 -11.06
N GLU A 27 7.62 16.12 -11.90
CA GLU A 27 8.82 16.42 -12.68
C GLU A 27 9.89 16.89 -11.70
N PHE A 28 10.93 16.07 -11.48
CA PHE A 28 12.10 16.47 -10.70
C PHE A 28 13.07 17.21 -11.62
N SER A 29 13.75 18.22 -11.08
CA SER A 29 14.81 18.97 -11.76
C SER A 29 16.00 18.07 -12.08
N ASP A 30 16.69 18.35 -13.18
CA ASP A 30 17.87 17.61 -13.69
C ASP A 30 19.06 17.50 -12.69
N ASP A 31 18.96 18.10 -11.50
CA ASP A 31 19.97 18.11 -10.44
C ASP A 31 19.77 17.02 -9.36
N ASP A 32 18.69 16.23 -9.41
CA ASP A 32 18.44 15.14 -8.46
C ASP A 32 19.11 13.83 -8.94
N GLU A 33 20.19 13.42 -8.27
CA GLU A 33 20.90 12.13 -8.51
C GLU A 33 20.02 10.89 -8.15
N ASP A 34 18.85 11.14 -7.54
CA ASP A 34 17.83 10.16 -7.17
C ASP A 34 16.89 9.88 -8.36
N SER A 35 16.84 8.63 -8.83
CA SER A 35 15.82 8.16 -9.78
C SER A 35 14.40 8.54 -9.34
N PRO A 36 13.50 8.91 -10.28
CA PRO A 36 12.17 9.41 -9.94
C PRO A 36 11.38 8.34 -9.15
N LYS A 37 11.10 8.65 -7.88
CA LYS A 37 10.40 7.73 -6.97
C LYS A 37 8.99 7.50 -7.50
N CYS A 38 8.68 6.26 -7.82
CA CYS A 38 7.36 5.83 -8.27
C CYS A 38 6.64 5.23 -7.07
N PHE A 39 5.44 5.72 -6.76
CA PHE A 39 4.64 5.16 -5.66
C PHE A 39 3.33 4.60 -6.19
N SER A 40 2.84 3.51 -5.62
CA SER A 40 1.46 3.05 -5.86
C SER A 40 0.73 2.73 -4.57
N MET A 41 -0.58 2.99 -4.59
CA MET A 41 -1.50 2.38 -3.64
C MET A 41 -1.99 1.04 -4.20
N TYR A 42 -1.94 0.00 -3.36
CA TYR A 42 -2.54 -1.29 -3.60
C TYR A 42 -3.77 -1.44 -2.71
N VAL A 43 -4.89 -1.86 -3.27
CA VAL A 43 -6.10 -2.20 -2.51
C VAL A 43 -6.39 -3.68 -2.70
N PHE A 44 -6.29 -4.44 -1.62
CA PHE A 44 -6.52 -5.88 -1.58
C PHE A 44 -7.91 -6.12 -1.00
N LEU A 45 -8.83 -6.49 -1.87
CA LEU A 45 -10.22 -6.77 -1.53
C LEU A 45 -10.41 -8.29 -1.44
N PRO A 46 -10.63 -8.86 -0.24
CA PRO A 46 -10.98 -10.27 -0.11
C PRO A 46 -12.16 -10.66 -1.02
N LEU A 47 -12.19 -11.91 -1.49
CA LEU A 47 -13.35 -12.42 -2.22
C LEU A 47 -14.54 -12.69 -1.28
N GLU A 48 -14.24 -13.08 -0.04
CA GLU A 48 -15.22 -13.26 1.02
C GLU A 48 -15.33 -12.03 1.92
N LYS A 49 -16.55 -11.64 2.29
CA LYS A 49 -16.79 -10.44 3.11
C LYS A 49 -16.04 -10.42 4.44
N ASN A 50 -15.80 -11.59 5.03
CA ASN A 50 -15.08 -11.76 6.30
C ASN A 50 -13.65 -12.29 6.09
N GLY A 51 -13.11 -12.22 4.87
CA GLY A 51 -11.81 -12.80 4.51
C GLY A 51 -10.59 -11.98 4.93
N LEU A 52 -10.78 -10.74 5.42
CA LEU A 52 -9.68 -9.86 5.81
C LEU A 52 -8.72 -10.47 6.86
N PRO A 53 -9.18 -11.17 7.92
CA PRO A 53 -8.26 -11.79 8.89
C PRO A 53 -7.29 -12.80 8.26
N ASN A 54 -7.78 -13.69 7.38
CA ASN A 54 -6.93 -14.64 6.66
C ASN A 54 -5.93 -13.91 5.74
N LEU A 55 -6.38 -12.85 5.07
CA LEU A 55 -5.50 -12.03 4.24
C LEU A 55 -4.37 -11.37 5.07
N LEU A 56 -4.68 -10.89 6.27
CA LEU A 56 -3.70 -10.29 7.18
C LEU A 56 -2.68 -11.31 7.69
N GLU A 57 -3.10 -12.52 8.06
CA GLU A 57 -2.18 -13.58 8.47
C GLU A 57 -1.15 -13.88 7.38
N LYS A 58 -1.60 -13.96 6.12
CA LYS A 58 -0.70 -14.20 4.97
C LYS A 58 0.25 -13.05 4.70
N MET A 59 -0.22 -11.82 4.87
CA MET A 59 0.63 -10.62 4.74
C MET A 59 1.67 -10.57 5.86
N MET A 60 1.31 -10.94 7.10
CA MET A 60 2.23 -10.98 8.24
C MET A 60 3.31 -12.06 8.13
N ILE A 61 3.01 -13.21 7.50
CA ILE A 61 3.99 -14.29 7.28
C ILE A 61 5.15 -13.84 6.37
N ASP A 62 4.84 -13.03 5.35
CA ASP A 62 5.82 -12.64 4.33
C ASP A 62 5.46 -11.25 3.76
N PRO A 63 5.69 -10.17 4.52
CA PRO A 63 5.23 -8.84 4.18
C PRO A 63 5.92 -8.26 2.94
N ASN A 64 7.22 -8.58 2.77
CA ASN A 64 8.04 -8.00 1.70
C ASN A 64 7.71 -8.60 0.33
N SER A 65 7.36 -9.90 0.26
CA SER A 65 7.02 -10.58 -0.98
C SER A 65 5.52 -10.86 -1.14
N PHE A 66 4.68 -10.31 -0.26
CA PHE A 66 3.22 -10.44 -0.33
C PHE A 66 2.65 -9.96 -1.67
N ILE A 67 3.09 -8.79 -2.15
CA ILE A 67 2.66 -8.22 -3.43
C ILE A 67 3.16 -9.04 -4.62
N ASP A 68 4.39 -9.55 -4.54
CA ASP A 68 5.05 -10.24 -5.67
C ASP A 68 4.33 -11.55 -6.06
N LYS A 69 3.46 -12.06 -5.17
CA LYS A 69 2.57 -13.21 -5.43
C LYS A 69 1.48 -12.91 -6.45
N PHE A 70 1.17 -11.63 -6.69
CA PHE A 70 0.13 -11.21 -7.63
C PHE A 70 0.72 -10.91 -8.99
N LYS A 71 0.17 -11.57 -10.02
CA LYS A 71 0.47 -11.23 -11.42
C LYS A 71 -0.48 -10.12 -11.88
N PHE A 72 0.05 -8.92 -11.98
CA PHE A 72 -0.70 -7.77 -12.48
C PHE A 72 -0.83 -7.81 -13.99
N LYS A 73 -2.00 -7.41 -14.47
CA LYS A 73 -2.30 -7.17 -15.87
C LYS A 73 -3.16 -5.94 -16.01
N SER A 74 -2.99 -5.23 -17.12
CA SER A 74 -3.91 -4.17 -17.51
C SER A 74 -5.29 -4.76 -17.79
N ALA A 75 -6.27 -4.40 -16.97
CA ALA A 75 -7.64 -4.91 -17.05
C ALA A 75 -8.65 -3.77 -17.21
N LYS A 76 -9.69 -4.03 -18.01
CA LYS A 76 -10.81 -3.12 -18.20
C LYS A 76 -11.74 -3.21 -16.99
N ILE A 77 -11.95 -2.11 -16.27
CA ILE A 77 -12.86 -2.06 -15.10
C ILE A 77 -14.23 -1.49 -15.52
N ALA A 78 -15.29 -2.25 -15.29
CA ALA A 78 -16.69 -1.84 -15.52
C ALA A 78 -17.25 -1.04 -14.35
N ARG A 79 -17.02 -1.50 -13.12
CA ARG A 79 -17.42 -0.80 -11.89
C ARG A 79 -16.21 -0.70 -10.99
N LEU A 80 -15.85 0.53 -10.63
CA LEU A 80 -14.83 0.84 -9.65
C LEU A 80 -15.49 1.60 -8.51
N SER A 81 -15.39 1.08 -7.30
CA SER A 81 -15.83 1.76 -6.08
C SER A 81 -14.84 1.45 -4.97
N ILE A 82 -14.18 2.49 -4.48
CA ILE A 82 -13.30 2.45 -3.32
C ILE A 82 -13.77 3.61 -2.43
N PRO A 83 -14.17 3.34 -1.17
CA PRO A 83 -14.57 4.39 -0.25
C PRO A 83 -13.46 5.41 -0.05
N ARG A 84 -13.82 6.69 0.03
CA ARG A 84 -12.89 7.72 0.53
C ARG A 84 -12.68 7.50 2.01
N PHE A 85 -11.43 7.63 2.47
CA PHE A 85 -11.11 7.52 3.88
C PHE A 85 -10.06 8.55 4.29
N ASN A 86 -10.15 8.97 5.54
CA ASN A 86 -9.16 9.79 6.21
C ASN A 86 -8.84 9.12 7.54
N PHE A 87 -7.63 8.58 7.66
CA PHE A 87 -7.12 7.95 8.86
C PHE A 87 -6.08 8.86 9.48
N GLU A 88 -6.18 9.06 10.79
CA GLU A 88 -5.12 9.63 11.60
C GLU A 88 -4.80 8.61 12.70
N SER A 89 -3.53 8.28 12.86
CA SER A 89 -3.03 7.44 13.93
C SER A 89 -2.00 8.20 14.74
N ASP A 90 -2.06 8.04 16.05
CA ASP A 90 -1.08 8.54 17.01
C ASP A 90 -0.86 7.41 18.01
N ILE A 91 0.28 6.72 17.87
CA ILE A 91 0.54 5.46 18.57
C ILE A 91 1.88 5.56 19.29
N ASN A 92 1.87 5.25 20.58
CA ASN A 92 3.09 4.95 21.31
C ASN A 92 3.50 3.49 21.06
N LEU A 93 4.61 3.30 20.37
CA LEU A 93 5.13 2.00 19.95
C LEU A 93 5.94 1.29 21.03
N LYS A 94 6.20 1.91 22.18
CA LYS A 94 7.04 1.34 23.25
C LYS A 94 6.67 -0.10 23.58
N GLU A 95 5.41 -0.35 23.92
CA GLU A 95 4.97 -1.68 24.36
C GLU A 95 4.94 -2.68 23.20
N ALA A 96 4.62 -2.24 21.97
CA ALA A 96 4.70 -3.08 20.78
C ALA A 96 6.15 -3.49 20.48
N MET A 97 7.10 -2.57 20.57
CA MET A 97 8.52 -2.83 20.35
C MET A 97 9.09 -3.80 21.39
N LYS A 98 8.69 -3.66 22.67
CA LYS A 98 9.03 -4.63 23.72
C LYS A 98 8.48 -6.02 23.42
N GLN A 99 7.23 -6.12 22.97
CA GLN A 99 6.62 -7.41 22.59
C GLN A 99 7.34 -8.06 21.39
N LEU A 100 7.92 -7.25 20.49
CA LEU A 100 8.76 -7.71 19.39
C LEU A 100 10.21 -8.05 19.80
N GLY A 101 10.57 -7.91 21.09
CA GLY A 101 11.87 -8.27 21.63
C GLY A 101 12.85 -7.10 21.80
N LEU A 102 12.47 -5.87 21.41
CA LEU A 102 13.28 -4.68 21.65
C LEU A 102 13.00 -4.15 23.06
N THR A 103 13.70 -4.68 24.07
CA THR A 103 13.50 -4.27 25.47
C THR A 103 14.61 -3.34 25.98
N LEU A 104 15.86 -3.64 25.64
CA LEU A 104 17.05 -2.98 26.19
C LEU A 104 17.02 -1.43 26.11
N PRO A 105 16.61 -0.80 24.99
CA PRO A 105 16.60 0.66 24.92
C PRO A 105 15.66 1.34 25.92
N PHE A 106 14.65 0.61 26.43
CA PHE A 106 13.64 1.12 27.35
C PHE A 106 13.96 0.87 28.84
N GLU A 107 15.05 0.17 29.13
CA GLU A 107 15.46 -0.14 30.50
C GLU A 107 16.25 1.03 31.10
N GLU A 108 15.84 1.51 32.28
CA GLU A 108 16.48 2.66 32.94
C GLU A 108 17.95 2.43 33.29
N ASN A 109 18.35 1.16 33.44
CA ASN A 109 19.72 0.76 33.72
C ASN A 109 20.55 0.50 32.46
N CYS A 110 19.98 0.67 31.27
CA CYS A 110 20.69 0.52 30.01
C CYS A 110 21.78 1.60 29.89
N ARG A 111 23.03 1.18 29.68
CA ARG A 111 24.19 2.09 29.55
C ARG A 111 24.74 2.16 28.13
N ASP A 112 24.05 1.59 27.15
CA ASP A 112 24.55 1.41 25.78
C ASP A 112 24.15 2.54 24.81
N PHE A 113 24.05 3.78 25.33
CA PHE A 113 23.82 4.99 24.53
C PHE A 113 25.07 5.85 24.38
N SER A 114 26.26 5.31 24.71
CA SER A 114 27.54 6.03 24.68
C SER A 114 27.93 6.53 23.28
N GLY A 115 27.37 5.95 22.22
CA GLY A 115 27.55 6.42 20.84
C GLY A 115 26.75 7.68 20.49
N ILE A 116 25.77 8.06 21.33
CA ILE A 116 24.91 9.24 21.13
C ILE A 116 25.27 10.36 22.11
N ILE A 117 25.49 10.00 23.38
CA ILE A 117 25.76 10.95 24.46
C ILE A 117 26.71 10.34 25.49
N ASP A 118 27.46 11.18 26.20
CA ASP A 118 28.24 10.74 27.35
C ASP A 118 27.32 10.29 28.50
N VAL A 119 27.20 8.97 28.65
CA VAL A 119 26.36 8.29 29.67
C VAL A 119 27.01 8.22 31.05
N SER A 120 28.21 8.79 31.24
CA SER A 120 28.91 8.76 32.53
C SER A 120 28.27 9.64 33.59
N ALA A 121 27.50 10.67 33.19
CA ALA A 121 26.90 11.63 34.10
C ALA A 121 25.50 11.22 34.58
N TYR A 122 24.67 10.59 33.74
CA TYR A 122 23.28 10.22 34.05
C TYR A 122 22.83 8.98 33.25
N PRO A 123 21.91 8.15 33.79
CA PRO A 123 21.28 7.08 33.02
C PRO A 123 20.45 7.66 31.88
N VAL A 124 20.56 7.08 30.69
CA VAL A 124 19.84 7.50 29.48
C VAL A 124 19.12 6.29 28.94
N TYR A 125 17.83 6.44 28.63
CA TYR A 125 16.99 5.40 28.07
C TYR A 125 15.88 6.02 27.23
N VAL A 126 15.30 5.22 26.35
CA VAL A 126 14.13 5.62 25.54
C VAL A 126 12.90 5.59 26.44
N SER A 127 12.30 6.76 26.66
CA SER A 127 11.04 6.85 27.41
C SER A 127 9.88 6.29 26.61
N ASP A 128 9.67 6.78 25.39
CA ASP A 128 8.55 6.45 24.51
C ASP A 128 8.95 6.59 23.04
N ILE A 129 8.20 5.94 22.15
CA ILE A 129 8.34 6.10 20.70
C ILE A 129 6.97 6.47 20.14
N TYR A 130 6.76 7.73 19.78
CA TYR A 130 5.50 8.18 19.20
C TYR A 130 5.57 8.16 17.68
N GLN A 131 4.65 7.44 17.04
CA GLN A 131 4.44 7.48 15.60
C GLN A 131 3.07 8.09 15.30
N LYS A 132 3.09 9.23 14.63
CA LYS A 132 1.90 9.90 14.10
C LYS A 132 1.85 9.76 12.59
N CYS A 133 0.72 9.29 12.06
CA CYS A 133 0.51 9.13 10.63
C CYS A 133 -0.86 9.64 10.22
N ARG A 134 -0.96 10.14 8.99
CA ARG A 134 -2.25 10.50 8.38
C ARG A 134 -2.29 10.02 6.94
N ILE A 135 -3.39 9.42 6.55
CA ILE A 135 -3.66 8.97 5.18
C ILE A 135 -5.02 9.50 4.77
N GLU A 136 -5.07 10.20 3.66
CA GLU A 136 -6.30 10.72 3.08
C GLU A 136 -6.40 10.30 1.62
N THR A 137 -7.46 9.58 1.28
CA THR A 137 -7.79 9.25 -0.10
C THR A 137 -8.87 10.17 -0.63
N ASN A 138 -8.52 10.94 -1.66
CA ASN A 138 -9.44 11.76 -2.41
C ASN A 138 -9.50 11.29 -3.88
N GLU A 139 -10.61 11.62 -4.55
CA GLU A 139 -10.77 11.27 -5.96
C GLU A 139 -9.72 11.96 -6.83
N GLN A 140 -9.26 13.17 -6.53
CA GLN A 140 -8.30 13.87 -7.40
C GLN A 140 -6.90 13.24 -7.44
N GLY A 141 -6.42 12.69 -6.31
CA GLY A 141 -5.12 12.02 -6.19
C GLY A 141 -5.07 10.65 -6.87
N THR A 142 -6.22 9.97 -6.98
CA THR A 142 -6.36 8.63 -7.57
C THR A 142 -6.98 8.65 -8.98
N GLU A 143 -7.85 9.61 -9.30
CA GLU A 143 -8.49 9.75 -10.62
C GLU A 143 -7.56 10.28 -11.71
N ALA A 144 -6.54 11.04 -11.34
CA ALA A 144 -5.70 11.73 -12.30
C ALA A 144 -4.56 10.87 -12.89
N VAL A 145 -4.44 9.59 -12.49
CA VAL A 145 -3.39 8.65 -12.97
C VAL A 145 -3.96 7.48 -13.78
N ALA A 146 -5.28 7.23 -13.70
CA ALA A 146 -5.95 6.26 -14.57
C ALA A 146 -6.10 6.74 -16.04
N VAL A 147 -5.49 7.87 -16.39
CA VAL A 147 -5.53 8.46 -17.73
C VAL A 147 -4.22 8.14 -18.47
N THR A 148 -4.26 7.04 -19.21
CA THR A 148 -3.54 6.83 -20.48
C THR A 148 -2.02 6.61 -20.45
N ARG A 149 -1.59 5.35 -20.31
CA ARG A 149 -0.52 4.80 -21.17
C ARG A 149 -1.10 3.68 -22.02
N PHE A 150 -1.64 4.04 -23.19
CA PHE A 150 -1.85 3.07 -24.26
C PHE A 150 -0.86 3.40 -25.37
N GLY A 151 0.32 2.80 -25.30
CA GLY A 151 1.15 2.61 -26.48
C GLY A 151 0.43 1.57 -27.34
N LEU A 152 -0.18 2.00 -28.44
CA LEU A 152 -0.87 1.15 -29.38
C LEU A 152 0.14 0.13 -29.95
N MET A 153 0.26 -1.05 -29.34
CA MET A 153 0.86 -2.19 -30.04
C MET A 153 -0.15 -2.63 -31.10
N CYS A 154 -0.01 -2.03 -32.28
CA CYS A 154 -0.59 -2.52 -33.52
C CYS A 154 0.05 -3.87 -33.87
N GLY A 155 -0.38 -4.93 -33.18
CA GLY A 155 -0.19 -6.31 -33.58
C GLY A 155 -1.54 -6.88 -33.97
N ALA A 156 -1.68 -7.36 -35.20
CA ALA A 156 -2.90 -7.97 -35.71
C ALA A 156 -3.27 -9.20 -34.85
N ALA A 157 -4.19 -9.03 -33.90
CA ALA A 157 -4.77 -10.14 -33.16
C ALA A 157 -5.73 -10.91 -34.09
N PRO A 158 -5.71 -12.26 -34.09
CA PRO A 158 -6.63 -13.07 -34.88
C PRO A 158 -8.09 -12.77 -34.51
N PRO A 159 -9.04 -12.86 -35.47
CA PRO A 159 -10.41 -12.36 -35.35
C PRO A 159 -11.33 -13.13 -34.37
N SER A 160 -10.79 -13.98 -33.49
CA SER A 160 -11.57 -14.93 -32.66
C SER A 160 -11.46 -14.71 -31.15
N ALA A 161 -10.57 -13.85 -30.65
CA ALA A 161 -10.47 -13.61 -29.21
C ALA A 161 -11.42 -12.48 -28.78
N ARG A 162 -12.62 -12.84 -28.30
CA ARG A 162 -13.46 -11.87 -27.58
C ARG A 162 -12.63 -11.29 -26.43
N PRO A 163 -12.52 -9.96 -26.28
CA PRO A 163 -11.80 -9.39 -25.15
C PRO A 163 -12.40 -9.91 -23.84
N PRO A 164 -11.56 -10.17 -22.81
CA PRO A 164 -12.05 -10.66 -21.54
C PRO A 164 -13.13 -9.74 -20.96
N PRO A 165 -14.14 -10.29 -20.25
CA PRO A 165 -15.19 -9.49 -19.67
C PRO A 165 -14.59 -8.45 -18.72
N PRO A 166 -15.16 -7.23 -18.67
CA PRO A 166 -14.67 -6.21 -17.78
C PRO A 166 -14.91 -6.61 -16.31
N ILE A 167 -14.00 -6.18 -15.44
CA ILE A 167 -13.96 -6.55 -14.02
C ILE A 167 -14.76 -5.54 -13.20
N ASN A 168 -15.40 -6.01 -12.13
CA ASN A 168 -15.98 -5.14 -11.11
C ASN A 168 -15.09 -5.18 -9.87
N PHE A 169 -14.57 -4.03 -9.45
CA PHE A 169 -13.84 -3.83 -8.22
C PHE A 169 -14.67 -2.90 -7.32
N VAL A 170 -15.38 -3.48 -6.35
CA VAL A 170 -16.30 -2.76 -5.46
C VAL A 170 -15.92 -3.10 -4.03
N ALA A 171 -15.18 -2.21 -3.37
CA ALA A 171 -14.70 -2.38 -2.01
C ALA A 171 -15.79 -2.06 -0.98
N ASP A 172 -16.82 -2.91 -0.91
CA ASP A 172 -18.01 -2.77 -0.06
C ASP A 172 -17.96 -3.55 1.27
N HIS A 173 -16.80 -4.13 1.60
CA HIS A 173 -16.54 -4.88 2.83
C HIS A 173 -15.06 -4.76 3.23
N PRO A 174 -14.64 -5.23 4.43
CA PRO A 174 -13.31 -4.99 4.95
C PRO A 174 -12.17 -5.34 3.98
N PHE A 175 -11.24 -4.41 3.78
CA PHE A 175 -10.11 -4.57 2.87
C PHE A 175 -8.79 -4.07 3.47
N LEU A 176 -7.69 -4.57 2.91
CA LEU A 176 -6.31 -4.12 3.21
C LEU A 176 -5.89 -3.12 2.13
N PHE A 177 -5.17 -2.08 2.54
CA PHE A 177 -4.48 -1.19 1.59
C PHE A 177 -3.01 -1.04 1.97
N MET A 178 -2.19 -0.78 0.97
CA MET A 178 -0.75 -0.57 1.10
C MET A 178 -0.28 0.55 0.18
N ILE A 179 0.68 1.36 0.61
CA ILE A 179 1.41 2.28 -0.25
C ILE A 179 2.86 1.82 -0.31
N ARG A 180 3.36 1.60 -1.52
CA ARG A 180 4.71 1.08 -1.79
C ARG A 180 5.46 2.02 -2.72
N GLU A 181 6.77 2.13 -2.53
CA GLU A 181 7.71 2.70 -3.48
C GLU A 181 8.21 1.59 -4.42
N GLU A 182 8.02 1.78 -5.73
CA GLU A 182 8.14 0.70 -6.72
C GLU A 182 9.57 0.29 -7.02
N ILE A 183 10.57 1.17 -6.81
CA ILE A 183 11.97 0.90 -7.17
C ILE A 183 12.65 0.05 -6.10
N SER A 184 12.62 0.50 -4.85
CA SER A 184 13.19 -0.19 -3.69
C SER A 184 12.28 -1.31 -3.17
N GLY A 185 10.99 -1.24 -3.50
CA GLY A 185 9.97 -2.12 -2.96
C GLY A 185 9.54 -1.79 -1.54
N ALA A 186 10.03 -0.70 -0.96
CA ALA A 186 9.74 -0.29 0.42
C ALA A 186 8.24 -0.02 0.62
N ILE A 187 7.70 -0.58 1.69
CA ILE A 187 6.32 -0.37 2.12
C ILE A 187 6.28 0.85 3.04
N LEU A 188 5.60 1.91 2.60
CA LEU A 188 5.48 3.17 3.34
C LEU A 188 4.30 3.19 4.28
N PHE A 189 3.17 2.61 3.85
CA PHE A 189 1.95 2.54 4.65
C PHE A 189 1.27 1.20 4.45
N VAL A 190 0.70 0.69 5.54
CA VAL A 190 -0.22 -0.45 5.54
C VAL A 190 -1.37 -0.10 6.45
N GLY A 191 -2.59 -0.41 6.04
CA GLY A 191 -3.76 -0.20 6.87
C GLY A 191 -4.95 -1.04 6.43
N THR A 192 -5.95 -1.10 7.28
CA THR A 192 -7.20 -1.81 7.00
C THR A 192 -8.37 -0.85 7.06
N MET A 193 -9.32 -1.01 6.13
CA MET A 193 -10.61 -0.32 6.18
C MET A 193 -11.66 -1.33 6.64
N ILE A 194 -12.05 -1.27 7.91
CA ILE A 194 -12.99 -2.24 8.51
C ILE A 194 -14.45 -1.92 8.16
N ASN A 195 -14.80 -0.64 8.04
CA ASN A 195 -16.18 -0.20 7.82
C ASN A 195 -16.28 0.70 6.57
N PRO A 196 -16.20 0.12 5.36
CA PRO A 196 -16.41 0.87 4.12
C PRO A 196 -17.82 1.45 4.08
N LYS A 197 -17.93 2.74 3.73
CA LYS A 197 -19.20 3.46 3.54
C LYS A 197 -19.37 3.84 2.08
#